data_AF-A0AAE1MCF6-F1
#
_entry.id   AF-A0AAE1MCF6-F1
#
_cell.length_a   1.000
_cell.length_b   1.000
_cell.length_c   1.000
_cell.angle_alpha   90.00
_cell.angle_beta   90.00
_cell.angle_gamma   90.00
#
_symmetry.space_group_name_H-M   'P 1'
#
loop_
_entity.id
_entity.type
_entity.pdbx_description
1 polymer ?
#
loop_
_entity_poly.entity_id
_entity_poly.type
_entity_poly.pdbx_seq_one_letter_code
_entity_poly.pdbx_strand_id
1 'polypeptide(L)'
;MSNTKPEQWQWENATAGAIAGFATVTATHPLDVVRTRFQVNDGRVPFVPSYKNTAHAIFTIARSEGLRGLYAGLLPAVLGSTISWGLYFYFYDKAKQRYARNREEKLSPGYHLASAAEAGTLVCLCTNPVWLIKTRMQLQTPQHQAPPYNGIYDAFKTITKEEGLRALYRGIVPSLFLQVSHGAMQFTVYEELRKVIVDLKSKESKMHHQIPDKLLNSMDYAVLGATSKVAATLISYPFQVLRARLQQRPSVDGIPRYMDTWHVVKETARFEGVRGFYKGITANLLKNVPASSVTFIVYENVLKLLKSTRRND
;
A
#
# COMPACT_ATOMS: atom_id res chain seq x y z
N MET A 1 -43.29 -18.49 4.74
CA MET A 1 -43.13 -17.03 4.53
C MET A 1 -41.78 -16.61 5.09
N SER A 2 -40.84 -16.33 4.19
CA SER A 2 -39.55 -15.72 4.47
C SER A 2 -39.73 -14.34 5.10
N ASN A 3 -39.10 -14.08 6.25
CA ASN A 3 -38.90 -12.72 6.71
C ASN A 3 -37.41 -12.51 7.02
N THR A 4 -36.70 -12.09 5.98
CA THR A 4 -35.32 -11.63 6.00
C THR A 4 -35.22 -10.32 6.77
N LYS A 5 -34.45 -10.28 7.85
CA LYS A 5 -33.85 -9.03 8.36
C LYS A 5 -32.32 -9.07 8.16
N PRO A 6 -31.78 -8.60 7.02
CA PRO A 6 -30.34 -8.53 6.82
C PRO A 6 -29.76 -7.10 6.75
N GLU A 7 -30.47 -6.04 7.17
CA GLU A 7 -30.02 -4.65 6.90
C GLU A 7 -29.37 -3.88 8.07
N GLN A 8 -29.45 -4.33 9.33
CA GLN A 8 -28.96 -3.50 10.46
C GLN A 8 -27.44 -3.54 10.74
N TRP A 9 -26.67 -4.40 10.06
CA TRP A 9 -25.25 -4.65 10.39
C TRP A 9 -24.22 -3.87 9.55
N GLN A 10 -24.64 -3.14 8.51
CA GLN A 10 -23.68 -2.59 7.55
C GLN A 10 -22.91 -1.38 8.09
N TRP A 11 -23.58 -0.47 8.81
CA TRP A 11 -22.96 0.77 9.30
C TRP A 11 -22.04 0.55 10.52
N GLU A 12 -22.39 -0.39 11.42
CA GLU A 12 -21.55 -0.75 12.58
C GLU A 12 -20.23 -1.39 12.11
N ASN A 13 -20.32 -2.34 11.18
CA ASN A 13 -19.14 -2.98 10.58
C ASN A 13 -18.31 -1.97 9.78
N ALA A 14 -18.94 -1.04 9.05
CA ALA A 14 -18.24 0.03 8.34
C ALA A 14 -17.52 0.99 9.30
N THR A 15 -18.17 1.37 10.40
CA THR A 15 -17.61 2.28 11.42
C THR A 15 -16.46 1.60 12.18
N ALA A 16 -16.65 0.34 12.59
CA ALA A 16 -15.60 -0.45 13.22
C ALA A 16 -14.42 -0.66 12.27
N GLY A 17 -14.68 -0.94 11.00
CA GLY A 17 -13.65 -1.04 9.96
C GLY A 17 -12.88 0.26 9.75
N ALA A 18 -13.57 1.40 9.73
CA ALA A 18 -12.95 2.71 9.57
C ALA A 18 -12.05 3.07 10.77
N ILE A 19 -12.54 2.88 11.99
CA ILE A 19 -11.77 3.14 13.22
C ILE A 19 -10.57 2.19 13.32
N ALA A 20 -10.76 0.90 13.03
CA ALA A 20 -9.68 -0.08 12.99
C ALA A 20 -8.62 0.25 11.94
N GLY A 21 -9.05 0.67 10.74
CA GLY A 21 -8.17 1.13 9.68
C GLY A 21 -7.37 2.36 10.10
N PHE A 22 -8.02 3.37 10.67
CA PHE A 22 -7.35 4.59 11.14
C PHE A 22 -6.35 4.32 12.27
N ALA A 23 -6.73 3.52 13.26
CA ALA A 23 -5.85 3.12 14.35
C ALA A 23 -4.63 2.34 13.84
N THR A 24 -4.84 1.41 12.89
CA THR A 24 -3.77 0.64 12.27
C THR A 24 -2.81 1.53 11.50
N VAL A 25 -3.32 2.43 10.66
CA VAL A 25 -2.49 3.37 9.91
C VAL A 25 -1.67 4.23 10.86
N THR A 26 -2.29 4.77 11.92
CA THR A 26 -1.60 5.59 12.93
C THR A 26 -0.49 4.79 13.62
N ALA A 27 -0.77 3.58 14.10
CA ALA A 27 0.22 2.73 14.78
C ALA A 27 1.39 2.32 13.87
N THR A 28 1.13 2.13 12.57
CA THR A 28 2.12 1.65 11.60
C THR A 28 2.82 2.77 10.83
N HIS A 29 2.35 4.00 10.95
CA HIS A 29 2.88 5.15 10.21
C HIS A 29 4.37 5.42 10.46
N PRO A 30 4.92 5.29 11.69
CA PRO A 30 6.36 5.44 11.92
C PRO A 30 7.21 4.49 11.05
N LEU A 31 6.74 3.24 10.86
CA LEU A 31 7.41 2.27 10.00
C LEU A 31 7.29 2.62 8.51
N ASP A 32 6.17 3.23 8.11
CA ASP A 32 6.00 3.74 6.75
C ASP A 32 6.94 4.91 6.45
N VAL A 33 7.14 5.84 7.38
CA VAL A 33 8.13 6.93 7.23
C VAL A 33 9.54 6.36 7.11
N VAL A 34 9.91 5.43 7.97
CA VAL A 34 11.24 4.80 7.92
C VAL A 34 11.45 4.05 6.61
N ARG A 35 10.46 3.25 6.17
CA ARG A 35 10.52 2.56 4.88
C ARG A 35 10.72 3.54 3.73
N THR A 36 9.90 4.58 3.62
CA THR A 36 9.99 5.54 2.51
C THR A 36 11.35 6.24 2.46
N ARG A 37 11.91 6.62 3.62
CA ARG A 37 13.26 7.17 3.71
C ARG A 37 14.35 6.18 3.28
N PHE A 38 14.23 4.91 3.66
CA PHE A 38 15.17 3.88 3.19
C PHE A 38 15.10 3.66 1.68
N GLN A 39 13.90 3.67 1.09
CA GLN A 39 13.71 3.47 -0.36
C GLN A 39 14.35 4.59 -1.20
N VAL A 40 14.37 5.80 -0.64
CA VAL A 40 14.90 7.02 -1.26
C VAL A 40 16.37 7.26 -0.95
N ASN A 41 16.91 6.65 0.12
CA ASN A 41 18.30 6.85 0.48
C ASN A 41 19.24 6.10 -0.47
N ASP A 42 19.78 6.83 -1.43
CA ASP A 42 20.71 6.30 -2.44
C ASP A 42 22.16 6.27 -1.93
N GLY A 43 22.45 6.81 -0.73
CA GLY A 43 23.79 6.86 -0.13
C GLY A 43 24.76 7.84 -0.80
N ARG A 44 24.28 8.63 -1.78
CA ARG A 44 25.10 9.55 -2.59
C ARG A 44 24.98 11.01 -2.15
N VAL A 45 23.99 11.33 -1.32
CA VAL A 45 23.76 12.69 -0.83
C VAL A 45 24.18 12.75 0.64
N PRO A 46 25.21 13.53 1.00
CA PRO A 46 25.72 13.61 2.37
C PRO A 46 24.69 14.14 3.38
N PHE A 47 23.64 14.82 2.91
CA PHE A 47 22.58 15.41 3.73
C PHE A 47 21.44 14.44 4.09
N VAL A 48 21.42 13.22 3.55
CA VAL A 48 20.41 12.20 3.92
C VAL A 48 21.03 11.26 4.96
N PRO A 49 20.49 11.18 6.19
CA PRO A 49 21.06 10.33 7.22
C PRO A 49 21.08 8.87 6.76
N SER A 50 22.27 8.26 6.76
CA SER A 50 22.40 6.82 6.56
C SER A 50 22.04 6.10 7.86
N TYR A 51 20.93 5.38 7.84
CA TYR A 51 20.49 4.61 8.99
C TYR A 51 21.03 3.17 8.90
N LYS A 52 21.62 2.68 9.97
CA LYS A 52 22.15 1.30 10.02
C LYS A 52 21.04 0.25 10.05
N ASN A 53 19.99 0.52 10.83
CA ASN A 53 18.87 -0.41 11.09
C ASN A 53 17.54 0.35 11.19
N THR A 54 16.41 -0.36 11.01
CA THR A 54 15.06 0.21 11.18
C THR A 54 14.86 0.84 12.56
N ALA A 55 15.27 0.17 13.64
CA ALA A 55 15.14 0.70 15.00
C ALA A 55 16.00 1.95 15.21
N HIS A 56 17.23 1.95 14.67
CA HIS A 56 18.09 3.13 14.70
C HIS A 56 17.46 4.28 13.93
N ALA A 57 16.84 4.02 12.78
CA ALA A 57 16.13 5.05 12.02
C ALA A 57 14.98 5.68 12.82
N ILE A 58 14.13 4.88 13.46
CA ILE A 58 13.04 5.38 14.30
C ILE A 58 13.58 6.28 15.40
N PHE A 59 14.60 5.81 16.14
CA PHE A 59 15.19 6.57 17.25
C PHE A 59 15.87 7.87 16.77
N THR A 60 16.64 7.81 15.68
CA THR A 60 17.27 9.00 15.11
C THR A 60 16.23 10.03 14.69
N ILE A 61 15.17 9.61 13.97
CA ILE A 61 14.11 10.52 13.52
C ILE A 61 13.37 11.13 14.71
N ALA A 62 13.03 10.30 15.71
CA ALA A 62 12.38 10.79 16.94
C ALA A 62 13.23 11.83 17.66
N ARG A 63 14.56 11.66 17.69
CA ARG A 63 15.48 12.59 18.35
C ARG A 63 15.76 13.85 17.53
N SER A 64 15.89 13.75 16.21
CA SER A 64 16.26 14.88 15.35
C SER A 64 15.08 15.72 14.88
N GLU A 65 13.91 15.09 14.69
CA GLU A 65 12.72 15.74 14.10
C GLU A 65 11.52 15.74 15.05
N GLY A 66 11.65 15.06 16.19
CA GLY A 66 10.55 14.87 17.13
C GLY A 66 9.47 13.92 16.62
N LEU A 67 8.37 13.86 17.37
CA LEU A 67 7.19 13.07 17.02
C LEU A 67 6.54 13.55 15.71
N ARG A 68 6.66 14.84 15.38
CA ARG A 68 6.13 15.41 14.14
C ARG A 68 6.78 14.80 12.89
N GLY A 69 8.07 14.45 12.94
CA GLY A 69 8.76 13.77 11.84
C GLY A 69 8.27 12.34 11.63
N LEU A 70 8.05 11.58 12.72
CA LEU A 70 7.53 10.21 12.65
C LEU A 70 6.09 10.13 12.12
N TYR A 71 5.29 11.18 12.33
CA TYR A 71 3.91 11.28 11.84
C TYR A 71 3.75 12.18 10.61
N ALA A 72 4.85 12.61 9.99
CA ALA A 72 4.83 13.42 8.79
C ALA A 72 4.12 12.67 7.65
N GLY A 73 3.16 13.32 7.00
CA GLY A 73 2.38 12.72 5.92
C GLY A 73 1.26 11.75 6.35
N LEU A 74 0.90 11.67 7.64
CA LEU A 74 -0.25 10.85 8.09
C LEU A 74 -1.56 11.32 7.47
N LEU A 75 -1.86 12.62 7.53
CA LEU A 75 -3.08 13.21 6.97
C LEU A 75 -3.25 12.91 5.47
N PRO A 76 -2.26 13.19 4.58
CA PRO A 76 -2.39 12.83 3.16
C PRO A 76 -2.43 11.31 2.94
N ALA A 77 -1.86 10.50 3.83
CA ALA A 77 -1.98 9.04 3.75
C ALA A 77 -3.41 8.55 4.00
N VAL A 78 -4.06 9.06 5.04
CA VAL A 78 -5.45 8.71 5.37
C VAL A 78 -6.40 9.22 4.29
N LEU A 79 -6.32 10.52 3.96
CA LEU A 79 -7.14 11.12 2.90
C LEU A 79 -6.94 10.43 1.55
N GLY A 80 -5.68 10.19 1.16
CA GLY A 80 -5.36 9.51 -0.08
C GLY A 80 -5.92 8.09 -0.13
N SER A 81 -5.86 7.35 0.99
CA SER A 81 -6.42 6.00 1.06
C SER A 81 -7.94 6.01 0.96
N THR A 82 -8.61 6.89 1.71
CA THR A 82 -10.09 7.02 1.69
C THR A 82 -10.59 7.40 0.29
N ILE A 83 -9.97 8.40 -0.34
CA ILE A 83 -10.32 8.82 -1.71
C ILE A 83 -10.05 7.68 -2.70
N SER A 84 -8.92 6.97 -2.56
CA SER A 84 -8.57 5.86 -3.46
C SER A 84 -9.61 4.74 -3.39
N TRP A 85 -10.02 4.30 -2.20
CA TRP A 85 -11.01 3.24 -2.04
C TRP A 85 -12.41 3.67 -2.50
N GLY A 86 -12.84 4.90 -2.18
CA GLY A 86 -14.12 5.43 -2.64
C GLY A 86 -14.21 5.50 -4.17
N LEU A 87 -13.18 6.06 -4.82
CA LEU A 87 -13.09 6.09 -6.28
C LEU A 87 -12.97 4.70 -6.88
N TYR A 88 -12.25 3.78 -6.23
CA TYR A 88 -12.11 2.41 -6.71
C TYR A 88 -13.45 1.70 -6.77
N PHE A 89 -14.24 1.70 -5.69
CA PHE A 89 -15.57 1.08 -5.71
C PHE A 89 -16.49 1.74 -6.74
N TYR A 90 -16.48 3.06 -6.82
CA TYR A 90 -17.27 3.80 -7.81
C TYR A 90 -16.92 3.41 -9.26
N PHE A 91 -15.64 3.46 -9.62
CA PHE A 91 -15.20 3.12 -10.98
C PHE A 91 -15.32 1.63 -11.28
N TYR A 92 -15.06 0.77 -10.29
CA TYR A 92 -15.22 -0.67 -10.43
C TYR A 92 -16.68 -1.06 -10.69
N ASP A 93 -17.64 -0.50 -9.92
CA ASP A 93 -19.06 -0.76 -10.15
C ASP A 93 -19.54 -0.22 -11.50
N LYS A 94 -19.09 0.98 -11.90
CA LYS A 94 -19.40 1.53 -13.23
C LYS A 94 -18.81 0.69 -14.36
N ALA A 95 -17.57 0.25 -14.24
CA ALA A 95 -16.93 -0.63 -15.21
C ALA A 95 -17.67 -1.97 -15.29
N LYS A 96 -17.95 -2.59 -14.14
CA LYS A 96 -18.70 -3.86 -14.04
C LYS A 96 -20.08 -3.76 -14.66
N GLN A 97 -20.84 -2.68 -14.39
CA GLN A 97 -22.15 -2.42 -15.01
C GLN A 97 -22.03 -2.27 -16.53
N ARG A 98 -20.99 -1.59 -17.02
CA ARG A 98 -20.75 -1.44 -18.47
C ARG A 98 -20.44 -2.77 -19.16
N TYR A 99 -19.65 -3.64 -18.53
CA TYR A 99 -19.35 -4.97 -19.08
C TYR A 99 -20.53 -5.95 -18.95
N ALA A 100 -21.34 -5.81 -17.89
CA ALA A 100 -22.53 -6.63 -17.67
C ALA A 100 -23.72 -6.23 -18.57
N ARG A 101 -23.80 -4.97 -19.01
CA ARG A 101 -24.91 -4.45 -19.82
C ARG A 101 -25.11 -5.18 -21.16
N ASN A 102 -24.10 -5.90 -21.65
CA ASN A 102 -24.16 -6.61 -22.91
C ASN A 102 -24.39 -8.13 -22.78
N ARG A 103 -24.51 -8.73 -21.57
CA ARG A 103 -24.68 -10.19 -21.40
C ARG A 103 -25.48 -10.59 -20.16
N GLU A 104 -26.38 -11.56 -20.31
CA GLU A 104 -27.20 -12.15 -19.23
C GLU A 104 -26.46 -13.22 -18.37
N GLU A 105 -25.25 -13.62 -18.75
CA GLU A 105 -24.46 -14.62 -18.00
C GLU A 105 -23.43 -14.01 -17.03
N LYS A 106 -23.06 -14.79 -16.00
CA LYS A 106 -22.04 -14.46 -15.00
C LYS A 106 -20.73 -14.02 -15.68
N LEU A 107 -20.21 -12.85 -15.29
CA LEU A 107 -18.96 -12.29 -15.79
C LEU A 107 -17.80 -13.28 -15.65
N SER A 108 -17.12 -13.59 -16.76
CA SER A 108 -15.89 -14.39 -16.75
C SER A 108 -14.79 -13.71 -15.92
N PRO A 109 -13.90 -14.47 -15.23
CA PRO A 109 -12.80 -13.92 -14.44
C PRO A 109 -11.94 -12.87 -15.18
N GLY A 110 -11.79 -13.02 -16.50
CA GLY A 110 -11.07 -12.05 -17.33
C GLY A 110 -11.73 -10.65 -17.37
N TYR A 111 -13.06 -10.57 -17.37
CA TYR A 111 -13.77 -9.29 -17.35
C TYR A 111 -13.71 -8.62 -15.98
N HIS A 112 -13.71 -9.41 -14.90
CA HIS A 112 -13.45 -8.88 -13.56
C HIS A 112 -12.06 -8.24 -13.47
N LEU A 113 -11.04 -8.92 -14.01
CA LEU A 113 -9.69 -8.37 -14.09
C LEU A 113 -9.61 -7.12 -14.97
N ALA A 114 -10.27 -7.11 -16.13
CA ALA A 114 -10.32 -5.94 -17.01
C ALA A 114 -11.01 -4.74 -16.33
N SER A 115 -12.14 -4.96 -15.65
CA SER A 115 -12.83 -3.91 -14.89
C SER A 115 -11.99 -3.39 -13.71
N ALA A 116 -11.24 -4.27 -13.04
CA ALA A 116 -10.35 -3.90 -11.95
C ALA A 116 -9.14 -3.12 -12.45
N ALA A 117 -8.57 -3.49 -13.60
CA ALA A 117 -7.47 -2.79 -14.23
C ALA A 117 -7.86 -1.38 -14.69
N GLU A 118 -9.04 -1.24 -15.29
CA GLU A 118 -9.58 0.05 -15.72
C GLU A 118 -9.85 0.96 -14.52
N ALA A 119 -10.56 0.45 -13.50
CA ALA A 119 -10.81 1.18 -12.27
C ALA A 119 -9.50 1.58 -11.58
N GLY A 120 -8.54 0.66 -11.48
CA GLY A 120 -7.22 0.92 -10.90
C GLY A 120 -6.45 2.01 -11.63
N THR A 121 -6.54 2.06 -12.97
CA THR A 121 -5.90 3.09 -13.80
C THR A 121 -6.52 4.47 -13.56
N LEU A 122 -7.85 4.57 -13.54
CA LEU A 122 -8.56 5.83 -13.28
C LEU A 122 -8.29 6.34 -11.86
N VAL A 123 -8.32 5.46 -10.86
CA VAL A 123 -7.96 5.80 -9.48
C VAL A 123 -6.51 6.28 -9.40
N CYS A 124 -5.58 5.62 -10.10
CA CYS A 124 -4.18 6.04 -10.15
C CYS A 124 -4.05 7.49 -10.62
N LEU A 125 -4.70 7.82 -11.73
CA LEU A 125 -4.68 9.15 -12.33
C LEU A 125 -5.22 10.22 -11.36
N CYS A 126 -6.32 9.93 -10.67
CA CYS A 126 -6.91 10.87 -9.71
C CYS A 126 -6.09 11.00 -8.42
N THR A 127 -5.47 9.92 -7.95
CA THR A 127 -4.87 9.87 -6.60
C THR A 127 -3.36 10.11 -6.59
N ASN A 128 -2.68 10.06 -7.75
CA ASN A 128 -1.24 10.27 -7.83
C ASN A 128 -0.76 11.59 -7.19
N PRO A 129 -1.46 12.74 -7.32
CA PRO A 129 -1.08 13.99 -6.64
C PRO A 129 -1.06 13.85 -5.12
N VAL A 130 -2.04 13.15 -4.54
CA VAL A 130 -2.13 12.94 -3.08
C VAL A 130 -0.99 12.05 -2.60
N TRP A 131 -0.69 10.99 -3.36
CA TRP A 131 0.45 10.11 -3.05
C TRP A 131 1.79 10.83 -3.17
N LEU A 132 1.96 11.71 -4.16
CA LEU A 132 3.17 12.52 -4.30
C LEU A 132 3.36 13.44 -3.08
N ILE A 133 2.30 14.13 -2.66
CA ILE A 133 2.34 15.00 -1.48
C ILE A 133 2.69 14.19 -0.23
N LYS A 134 2.07 13.02 -0.04
CA LYS A 134 2.39 12.10 1.07
C LYS A 134 3.89 11.78 1.07
N THR A 135 4.42 11.26 -0.04
CA THR A 135 5.83 10.83 -0.13
C THR A 135 6.76 12.01 0.15
N ARG A 136 6.50 13.18 -0.41
CA ARG A 136 7.34 14.36 -0.18
C ARG A 136 7.31 14.86 1.26
N MET A 137 6.14 14.82 1.92
CA MET A 137 6.05 15.16 3.35
C MET A 137 6.79 14.15 4.23
N GLN A 138 6.76 12.86 3.89
CA GLN A 138 7.51 11.81 4.64
C GLN A 138 9.03 11.94 4.50
N LEU A 139 9.50 12.48 3.38
CA LEU A 139 10.91 12.68 3.07
C LEU A 139 11.47 14.02 3.60
N GLN A 140 10.65 14.88 4.20
CA GLN A 140 11.13 16.10 4.81
C GLN A 140 12.10 15.78 5.94
N THR A 141 13.29 16.34 5.87
CA THR A 141 14.32 16.21 6.90
C THR A 141 14.81 17.63 7.21
N PRO A 142 15.08 18.03 8.46
CA PRO A 142 15.58 19.36 8.79
C PRO A 142 16.85 19.77 8.03
N GLN A 143 17.62 18.80 7.54
CA GLN A 143 18.82 19.00 6.72
C GLN A 143 18.53 19.27 5.24
N HIS A 144 17.28 19.19 4.78
CA HIS A 144 16.92 19.63 3.42
C HIS A 144 16.98 21.16 3.35
N GLN A 145 17.66 21.67 2.32
CA GLN A 145 17.86 23.11 2.10
C GLN A 145 16.55 23.87 1.76
N ALA A 146 15.49 23.15 1.37
CA ALA A 146 14.21 23.74 1.02
C ALA A 146 13.27 23.80 2.22
N PRO A 147 12.44 24.86 2.35
CA PRO A 147 11.56 25.04 3.50
C PRO A 147 10.59 23.86 3.64
N PRO A 148 10.29 23.44 4.90
CA PRO A 148 9.34 22.37 5.15
C PRO A 148 7.92 22.82 4.78
N TYR A 149 7.15 21.93 4.15
CA TYR A 149 5.72 22.14 3.89
C TYR A 149 4.95 22.14 5.21
N ASN A 150 4.12 23.16 5.42
CA ASN A 150 3.30 23.30 6.61
C ASN A 150 1.96 22.55 6.52
N GLY A 151 1.64 21.95 5.37
CA GLY A 151 0.44 21.14 5.19
C GLY A 151 0.25 20.66 3.75
N ILE A 152 -0.88 19.98 3.50
CA ILE A 152 -1.22 19.42 2.18
C ILE A 152 -1.43 20.53 1.15
N TYR A 153 -2.15 21.60 1.52
CA TYR A 153 -2.40 22.73 0.62
C TYR A 153 -1.12 23.49 0.28
N ASP A 154 -0.27 23.72 1.28
CA ASP A 154 1.02 24.37 1.11
C ASP A 154 1.95 23.54 0.19
N ALA A 155 2.00 22.22 0.41
CA ALA A 155 2.72 21.30 -0.47
C ALA A 155 2.16 21.37 -1.90
N PHE A 156 0.84 21.29 -2.09
CA PHE A 156 0.23 21.36 -3.41
C PHE A 156 0.53 22.69 -4.13
N LYS A 157 0.36 23.82 -3.45
CA LYS A 157 0.64 25.16 -3.98
C LYS A 157 2.12 25.33 -4.34
N THR A 158 3.02 24.86 -3.48
CA THR A 158 4.47 24.96 -3.73
C THR A 158 4.88 24.11 -4.93
N ILE A 159 4.40 22.86 -5.02
CA ILE A 159 4.72 21.96 -6.14
C ILE A 159 4.21 22.51 -7.47
N THR A 160 2.98 23.02 -7.49
CA THR A 160 2.39 23.59 -8.70
C THR A 160 3.06 24.90 -9.13
N LYS A 161 3.55 25.71 -8.18
CA LYS A 161 4.26 26.96 -8.46
C LYS A 161 5.72 26.73 -8.88
N GLU A 162 6.45 25.83 -8.22
CA GLU A 162 7.88 25.59 -8.46
C GLU A 162 8.14 24.63 -9.63
N GLU A 163 7.34 23.56 -9.76
CA GLU A 163 7.61 22.47 -10.73
C GLU A 163 6.52 22.31 -11.80
N GLY A 164 5.37 22.98 -11.62
CA GLY A 164 4.23 22.90 -12.51
C GLY A 164 3.33 21.68 -12.29
N LEU A 165 2.20 21.64 -12.99
CA LEU A 165 1.17 20.59 -12.85
C LEU A 165 1.66 19.19 -13.27
N ARG A 166 2.61 19.11 -14.22
CA ARG A 166 3.17 17.83 -14.67
C ARG A 166 3.97 17.12 -13.58
N ALA A 167 4.52 17.86 -12.62
CA ALA A 167 5.27 17.28 -11.51
C ALA A 167 4.40 16.40 -10.62
N LEU A 168 3.09 16.72 -10.49
CA LEU A 168 2.11 15.94 -9.73
C LEU A 168 1.93 14.51 -10.26
N TYR A 169 2.32 14.26 -11.51
CA TYR A 169 2.22 12.97 -12.19
C TYR A 169 3.57 12.24 -12.29
N ARG A 170 4.62 12.71 -11.61
CA ARG A 170 5.88 11.96 -11.52
C ARG A 170 5.70 10.62 -10.81
N GLY A 171 6.33 9.60 -11.38
CA GLY A 171 6.21 8.22 -10.91
C GLY A 171 4.91 7.53 -11.32
N ILE A 172 4.11 8.09 -12.24
CA ILE A 172 2.85 7.46 -12.66
C ILE A 172 3.06 6.08 -13.31
N VAL A 173 4.12 5.89 -14.10
CA VAL A 173 4.41 4.62 -14.77
C VAL A 173 4.59 3.47 -13.75
N PRO A 174 5.50 3.56 -12.76
CA PRO A 174 5.59 2.52 -11.74
C PRO A 174 4.36 2.48 -10.83
N SER A 175 3.66 3.61 -10.59
CA SER A 175 2.39 3.61 -9.85
C SER A 175 1.32 2.77 -10.54
N LEU A 176 1.11 2.95 -11.85
CA LEU A 176 0.14 2.21 -12.65
C LEU A 176 0.46 0.72 -12.66
N PHE A 177 1.73 0.36 -12.90
CA PHE A 177 2.15 -1.02 -12.89
C PHE A 177 1.88 -1.68 -11.53
N LEU A 178 2.17 -0.98 -10.43
CA LEU A 178 1.87 -1.46 -9.08
C LEU A 178 0.37 -1.62 -8.85
N GLN A 179 -0.45 -0.65 -9.24
CA GLN A 179 -1.88 -0.65 -8.94
C GLN A 179 -2.64 -1.73 -9.72
N VAL A 180 -2.27 -1.94 -10.98
CA VAL A 180 -2.88 -2.95 -11.85
C VAL A 180 -2.33 -4.35 -11.54
N SER A 181 -1.01 -4.49 -11.35
CA SER A 181 -0.38 -5.81 -11.28
C SER A 181 -0.34 -6.41 -9.88
N HIS A 182 -0.40 -5.60 -8.81
CA HIS A 182 -0.22 -6.12 -7.45
C HIS A 182 -1.28 -7.17 -7.07
N GLY A 183 -2.55 -6.93 -7.40
CA GLY A 183 -3.63 -7.90 -7.16
C GLY A 183 -3.43 -9.19 -7.94
N ALA A 184 -3.07 -9.08 -9.23
CA ALA A 184 -2.78 -10.22 -10.08
C ALA A 184 -1.57 -11.03 -9.57
N MET A 185 -0.47 -10.38 -9.22
CA MET A 185 0.72 -11.05 -8.65
C MET A 185 0.38 -11.81 -7.37
N GLN A 186 -0.38 -11.21 -6.44
CA GLN A 186 -0.78 -11.88 -5.21
C GLN A 186 -1.67 -13.10 -5.51
N PHE A 187 -2.63 -12.97 -6.41
CA PHE A 187 -3.55 -14.04 -6.76
C PHE A 187 -2.83 -15.20 -7.47
N THR A 188 -2.02 -14.91 -8.49
CA THR A 188 -1.23 -15.93 -9.20
C THR A 188 -0.27 -16.66 -8.26
N VAL A 189 0.46 -15.94 -7.41
CA VAL A 189 1.35 -16.56 -6.43
C VAL A 189 0.56 -17.41 -5.42
N TYR A 190 -0.60 -16.94 -4.98
CA TYR A 190 -1.47 -17.69 -4.09
C TYR A 190 -1.95 -19.00 -4.73
N GLU A 191 -2.39 -18.97 -6.00
CA GLU A 191 -2.84 -20.16 -6.72
C GLU A 191 -1.71 -21.16 -6.93
N GLU A 192 -0.53 -20.71 -7.34
CA GLU A 192 0.63 -21.60 -7.54
C GLU A 192 1.10 -22.23 -6.22
N LEU A 193 1.18 -21.45 -5.13
CA LEU A 193 1.50 -21.99 -3.81
C LEU A 193 0.44 -22.97 -3.31
N ARG A 194 -0.85 -22.67 -3.55
CA ARG A 194 -1.96 -23.58 -3.19
C ARG A 194 -1.84 -24.90 -3.93
N LYS A 195 -1.57 -24.90 -5.25
CA LYS A 195 -1.36 -26.11 -6.05
C LYS A 195 -0.24 -26.97 -5.48
N VAL A 196 0.92 -26.36 -5.19
CA VAL A 196 2.08 -27.07 -4.62
C VAL A 196 1.74 -27.72 -3.27
N ILE A 197 1.07 -27.02 -2.36
CA ILE A 197 0.70 -27.58 -1.05
C ILE A 197 -0.33 -28.70 -1.19
N VAL A 198 -1.33 -28.54 -2.05
CA VAL A 198 -2.33 -29.58 -2.32
C VAL A 198 -1.66 -30.83 -2.90
N ASP A 199 -0.72 -30.69 -3.84
CA ASP A 199 0.00 -31.81 -4.44
C ASP A 199 0.90 -32.53 -3.43
N LEU A 200 1.58 -31.78 -2.54
CA LEU A 200 2.40 -32.35 -1.48
C LEU A 200 1.56 -33.16 -0.48
N LYS A 201 0.45 -32.59 0.00
CA LYS A 201 -0.44 -33.31 0.92
C LYS A 201 -1.22 -34.43 0.25
N SER A 202 -1.55 -34.32 -1.05
CA SER A 202 -2.20 -35.40 -1.81
C SER A 202 -1.25 -36.60 -1.97
N LYS A 203 0.05 -36.37 -2.15
CA LYS A 203 1.07 -37.43 -2.14
C LYS A 203 1.21 -38.10 -0.78
N GLU A 204 1.16 -37.32 0.29
CA GLU A 204 1.20 -37.82 1.68
C GLU A 204 -0.08 -38.59 2.06
N SER A 205 -1.24 -38.18 1.53
CA SER A 205 -2.56 -38.74 1.82
C SER A 205 -2.99 -39.87 0.87
N LYS A 206 -2.10 -40.44 0.05
CA LYS A 206 -2.38 -41.66 -0.75
C LYS A 206 -2.81 -42.89 0.07
N MET A 207 -2.86 -42.79 1.40
CA MET A 207 -3.46 -43.76 2.33
C MET A 207 -4.95 -43.54 2.64
N HIS A 208 -5.58 -42.39 2.35
CA HIS A 208 -7.00 -42.15 2.65
C HIS A 208 -7.70 -41.32 1.55
N HIS A 209 -8.74 -41.90 0.97
CA HIS A 209 -9.56 -41.38 -0.13
C HIS A 209 -10.42 -40.18 0.34
N GLN A 210 -9.88 -38.95 0.35
CA GLN A 210 -10.67 -37.75 0.68
C GLN A 210 -10.51 -36.61 -0.35
N ILE A 211 -11.63 -35.87 -0.50
CA ILE A 211 -11.92 -34.80 -1.46
C ILE A 211 -10.92 -33.63 -1.30
N PRO A 212 -10.36 -33.07 -2.40
CA PRO A 212 -9.25 -32.11 -2.38
C PRO A 212 -9.48 -30.81 -1.59
N ASP A 213 -10.74 -30.35 -1.44
CA ASP A 213 -11.04 -29.08 -0.75
C ASP A 213 -11.13 -29.19 0.78
N LYS A 214 -11.11 -30.40 1.37
CA LYS A 214 -11.11 -30.62 2.82
C LYS A 214 -9.72 -30.83 3.45
N LEU A 215 -8.65 -30.77 2.64
CA LEU A 215 -7.27 -31.07 3.08
C LEU A 215 -6.54 -29.86 3.70
N LEU A 216 -7.03 -28.65 3.45
CA LEU A 216 -6.45 -27.41 3.93
C LEU A 216 -7.18 -26.95 5.19
N ASN A 217 -6.46 -26.89 6.31
CA ASN A 217 -6.95 -26.35 7.55
C ASN A 217 -6.94 -24.80 7.51
N SER A 218 -7.65 -24.14 8.41
CA SER A 218 -7.65 -22.67 8.54
C SER A 218 -6.24 -22.10 8.70
N MET A 219 -5.34 -22.84 9.35
CA MET A 219 -3.92 -22.49 9.46
C MET A 219 -3.18 -22.56 8.12
N ASP A 220 -3.49 -23.54 7.26
CA ASP A 220 -2.85 -23.66 5.95
C ASP A 220 -3.25 -22.49 5.06
N TYR A 221 -4.52 -22.08 5.09
CA TYR A 221 -5.00 -20.89 4.40
C TYR A 221 -4.33 -19.60 4.92
N ALA A 222 -4.11 -19.50 6.23
CA ALA A 222 -3.40 -18.37 6.82
C ALA A 222 -1.91 -18.33 6.38
N VAL A 223 -1.23 -19.48 6.39
CA VAL A 223 0.18 -19.60 5.94
C VAL A 223 0.29 -19.34 4.43
N LEU A 224 -0.61 -19.87 3.62
CA LEU A 224 -0.69 -19.60 2.17
C LEU A 224 -0.93 -18.11 1.90
N GLY A 225 -1.87 -17.49 2.62
CA GLY A 225 -2.14 -16.06 2.51
C GLY A 225 -0.94 -15.20 2.91
N ALA A 226 -0.23 -15.56 3.98
CA ALA A 226 0.95 -14.85 4.44
C ALA A 226 2.14 -15.00 3.47
N THR A 227 2.46 -16.23 3.05
CA THR A 227 3.58 -16.52 2.14
C THR A 227 3.36 -15.93 0.76
N SER A 228 2.14 -16.03 0.21
CA SER A 228 1.79 -15.39 -1.06
C SER A 228 1.91 -13.88 -1.01
N LYS A 229 1.47 -13.24 0.07
CA LYS A 229 1.61 -11.79 0.26
C LYS A 229 3.08 -11.36 0.33
N VAL A 230 3.93 -12.12 1.03
CA VAL A 230 5.37 -11.84 1.11
C VAL A 230 6.04 -12.01 -0.26
N ALA A 231 5.75 -13.10 -0.99
CA ALA A 231 6.30 -13.33 -2.32
C ALA A 231 5.83 -12.29 -3.35
N ALA A 232 4.54 -11.93 -3.37
CA ALA A 232 4.04 -10.86 -4.22
C ALA A 232 4.64 -9.48 -3.84
N THR A 233 4.88 -9.24 -2.56
CA THR A 233 5.59 -8.06 -2.09
C THR A 233 7.02 -8.05 -2.61
N LEU A 234 7.74 -9.17 -2.58
CA LEU A 234 9.12 -9.29 -3.09
C LEU A 234 9.21 -9.01 -4.59
N ILE A 235 8.26 -9.51 -5.38
CA ILE A 235 8.20 -9.30 -6.84
C ILE A 235 7.87 -7.84 -7.16
N SER A 236 6.94 -7.23 -6.41
CA SER A 236 6.51 -5.84 -6.64
C SER A 236 7.42 -4.79 -6.01
N TYR A 237 8.31 -5.17 -5.08
CA TYR A 237 9.12 -4.25 -4.30
C TYR A 237 10.00 -3.31 -5.14
N PRO A 238 10.70 -3.78 -6.20
CA PRO A 238 11.52 -2.90 -7.03
C PRO A 238 10.73 -1.72 -7.60
N PHE A 239 9.49 -1.95 -8.05
CA PHE A 239 8.63 -0.90 -8.57
C PHE A 239 8.21 0.11 -7.49
N GLN A 240 8.07 -0.33 -6.24
CA GLN A 240 7.80 0.56 -5.10
C GLN A 240 8.98 1.48 -4.83
N VAL A 241 10.21 0.97 -4.91
CA VAL A 241 11.43 1.77 -4.77
C VAL A 241 11.54 2.78 -5.91
N LEU A 242 11.33 2.34 -7.15
CA LEU A 242 11.36 3.22 -8.33
C LEU A 242 10.35 4.37 -8.20
N ARG A 243 9.12 4.08 -7.78
CA ARG A 243 8.09 5.08 -7.52
C ARG A 243 8.54 6.07 -6.44
N ALA A 244 9.04 5.58 -5.30
CA ALA A 244 9.47 6.45 -4.21
C ALA A 244 10.60 7.40 -4.62
N ARG A 245 11.57 6.92 -5.41
CA ARG A 245 12.68 7.72 -5.95
C ARG A 245 12.23 8.80 -6.93
N LEU A 246 11.29 8.49 -7.83
CA LEU A 246 10.73 9.48 -8.76
C LEU A 246 9.89 10.56 -8.07
N GLN A 247 9.33 10.25 -6.91
CA GLN A 247 8.48 11.16 -6.14
C GLN A 247 9.27 12.10 -5.21
N GLN A 248 10.60 11.95 -5.14
CA GLN A 248 11.48 12.85 -4.40
C GLN A 248 11.32 14.32 -4.85
N ARG A 249 11.58 15.23 -3.91
CA ARG A 249 11.65 16.66 -4.23
C ARG A 249 12.91 16.92 -5.08
N PRO A 250 12.84 17.75 -6.14
CA PRO A 250 14.02 18.21 -6.86
C PRO A 250 14.99 18.92 -5.92
N SER A 251 16.27 18.96 -6.33
CA SER A 251 17.26 19.77 -5.62
C SER A 251 17.03 21.27 -5.87
N VAL A 252 17.81 22.12 -5.19
CA VAL A 252 17.67 23.59 -5.19
C VAL A 252 17.71 24.20 -6.61
N ASP A 253 18.40 23.55 -7.54
CA ASP A 253 18.47 23.98 -8.96
C ASP A 253 17.16 23.75 -9.74
N GLY A 254 16.11 23.22 -9.11
CA GLY A 254 14.86 22.84 -9.76
C GLY A 254 14.97 21.61 -10.65
N ILE A 255 16.19 21.09 -10.84
CA ILE A 255 16.46 19.89 -11.63
C ILE A 255 16.06 18.65 -10.82
N PRO A 256 15.11 17.85 -11.30
CA PRO A 256 14.74 16.59 -10.68
C PRO A 256 15.94 15.64 -10.69
N ARG A 257 16.19 14.98 -9.57
CA ARG A 257 17.28 13.98 -9.46
C ARG A 257 17.14 12.87 -10.49
N TYR A 258 15.90 12.50 -10.81
CA TYR A 258 15.57 11.49 -11.78
C TYR A 258 14.50 12.01 -12.75
N MET A 259 14.78 11.93 -14.05
CA MET A 259 13.86 12.30 -15.12
C MET A 259 12.82 11.21 -15.37
N ASP A 260 13.32 10.01 -15.63
CA ASP A 260 12.53 8.88 -16.12
C ASP A 260 12.67 7.67 -15.22
N THR A 261 11.66 6.77 -15.30
CA THR A 261 11.73 5.47 -14.63
C THR A 261 12.96 4.67 -15.08
N TRP A 262 13.30 4.73 -16.38
CA TRP A 262 14.51 4.08 -16.89
C TRP A 262 15.81 4.69 -16.34
N HIS A 263 15.84 6.02 -16.15
CA HIS A 263 16.98 6.68 -15.54
C HIS A 263 17.21 6.18 -14.10
N VAL A 264 16.14 6.09 -13.31
CA VAL A 264 16.21 5.52 -11.95
C VAL A 264 16.71 4.08 -11.98
N VAL A 265 16.17 3.23 -12.87
CA VAL A 265 16.59 1.82 -12.98
C VAL A 265 18.09 1.73 -13.28
N LYS A 266 18.57 2.47 -14.29
CA LYS A 266 19.97 2.46 -14.72
C LYS A 266 20.91 2.98 -13.64
N GLU A 267 20.58 4.09 -12.99
CA GLU A 267 21.41 4.64 -11.91
C GLU A 267 21.41 3.74 -10.68
N THR A 268 20.25 3.22 -10.26
CA THR A 268 20.15 2.30 -9.12
C THR A 268 20.97 1.05 -9.37
N ALA A 269 20.84 0.44 -10.56
CA ALA A 269 21.61 -0.74 -10.93
C ALA A 269 23.13 -0.45 -10.97
N ARG A 270 23.55 0.71 -11.50
CA ARG A 270 24.96 1.07 -11.63
C ARG A 270 25.63 1.38 -10.29
N PHE A 271 24.94 2.06 -9.38
CA PHE A 271 25.56 2.61 -8.17
C PHE A 271 25.24 1.84 -6.88
N GLU A 272 24.11 1.15 -6.82
CA GLU A 272 23.68 0.39 -5.62
C GLU A 272 23.55 -1.11 -5.87
N GLY A 273 23.61 -1.52 -7.15
CA GLY A 273 23.36 -2.88 -7.57
C GLY A 273 21.95 -3.36 -7.26
N VAL A 274 21.77 -4.69 -7.23
CA VAL A 274 20.46 -5.32 -6.97
C VAL A 274 19.92 -4.99 -5.58
N ARG A 275 20.80 -4.76 -4.59
CA ARG A 275 20.40 -4.42 -3.21
C ARG A 275 19.68 -3.07 -3.11
N GLY A 276 19.95 -2.13 -4.02
CA GLY A 276 19.27 -0.83 -4.08
C GLY A 276 17.76 -0.96 -4.25
N PHE A 277 17.31 -1.91 -5.08
CA PHE A 277 15.90 -2.15 -5.35
C PHE A 277 15.13 -2.77 -4.19
N TYR A 278 15.81 -3.27 -3.15
CA TYR A 278 15.21 -3.90 -1.97
C TYR A 278 15.42 -3.09 -0.68
N LYS A 279 15.91 -1.84 -0.79
CA LYS A 279 16.09 -0.96 0.37
C LYS A 279 14.77 -0.67 1.08
N GLY A 280 14.73 -0.89 2.39
CA GLY A 280 13.55 -0.68 3.23
C GLY A 280 12.62 -1.90 3.32
N ILE A 281 12.97 -3.05 2.73
CA ILE A 281 12.09 -4.23 2.76
C ILE A 281 11.85 -4.73 4.19
N THR A 282 12.87 -4.68 5.05
CA THR A 282 12.74 -5.05 6.47
C THR A 282 11.71 -4.21 7.18
N ALA A 283 11.70 -2.89 6.95
CA ALA A 283 10.70 -1.99 7.53
C ALA A 283 9.29 -2.30 6.99
N ASN A 284 9.17 -2.65 5.70
CA ASN A 284 7.90 -3.04 5.10
C ASN A 284 7.34 -4.36 5.66
N LEU A 285 8.18 -5.38 5.80
CA LEU A 285 7.77 -6.68 6.36
C LEU A 285 7.44 -6.56 7.85
N LEU A 286 8.26 -5.84 8.61
CA LEU A 286 8.02 -5.57 10.03
C LEU A 286 6.72 -4.78 10.25
N LYS A 287 6.29 -3.96 9.27
CA LYS A 287 5.00 -3.27 9.31
C LYS A 287 3.81 -4.20 9.14
N ASN A 288 3.91 -5.18 8.23
CA ASN A 288 2.77 -5.98 7.80
C ASN A 288 2.20 -6.86 8.92
N VAL A 289 3.06 -7.41 9.79
CA VAL A 289 2.62 -8.32 10.88
C VAL A 289 1.85 -7.57 11.97
N PRO A 290 2.38 -6.48 12.57
CA PRO A 290 1.63 -5.69 13.56
C PRO A 290 0.40 -5.03 12.96
N ALA A 291 0.44 -4.61 11.69
CA ALA A 291 -0.71 -3.99 11.03
C ALA A 291 -1.94 -4.90 11.11
N SER A 292 -1.80 -6.16 10.71
CA SER A 292 -2.89 -7.13 10.75
C SER A 292 -3.40 -7.35 12.17
N SER A 293 -2.51 -7.54 13.15
CA SER A 293 -2.90 -7.75 14.54
C SER A 293 -3.66 -6.56 15.13
N VAL A 294 -3.17 -5.33 14.90
CA VAL A 294 -3.82 -4.10 15.38
C VAL A 294 -5.20 -3.93 14.74
N THR A 295 -5.33 -4.18 13.43
CA THR A 295 -6.63 -4.07 12.76
C THR A 295 -7.66 -5.02 13.38
N PHE A 296 -7.31 -6.30 13.59
CA PHE A 296 -8.24 -7.26 14.16
C PHE A 296 -8.64 -6.92 15.59
N ILE A 297 -7.67 -6.58 16.45
CA ILE A 297 -7.94 -6.24 17.85
C ILE A 297 -8.83 -5.00 17.94
N VAL A 298 -8.52 -3.94 17.19
CA VAL A 298 -9.33 -2.71 17.22
C VAL A 298 -10.72 -2.96 16.65
N TYR A 299 -10.82 -3.70 15.55
CA TYR A 299 -12.10 -4.03 14.93
C TYR A 299 -13.03 -4.78 15.89
N GLU A 300 -12.52 -5.83 16.55
CA GLU A 300 -13.30 -6.60 17.52
C GLU A 300 -13.73 -5.76 18.73
N ASN A 301 -12.83 -4.94 19.26
CA ASN A 301 -13.14 -4.11 20.43
C ASN A 301 -14.18 -3.04 20.10
N VAL A 302 -14.09 -2.39 18.95
CA VAL A 302 -15.07 -1.39 18.51
C VAL A 302 -16.44 -2.05 18.27
N LEU A 303 -16.47 -3.22 17.65
CA LEU A 303 -17.73 -3.97 17.48
C LEU A 303 -18.34 -4.39 18.82
N LYS A 304 -17.54 -4.85 19.78
CA LYS A 304 -18.03 -5.20 21.13
C LYS A 304 -18.61 -3.98 21.83
N LEU A 305 -17.97 -2.81 21.70
CA LEU A 305 -18.47 -1.55 22.26
C LEU A 305 -19.80 -1.14 21.62
N LEU A 306 -19.89 -1.09 20.29
CA LEU A 306 -21.12 -0.72 19.57
C LEU A 306 -22.30 -1.64 19.94
N LYS A 307 -22.05 -2.95 20.03
CA LYS A 307 -23.05 -3.93 20.48
C LYS A 307 -23.48 -3.73 21.93
N SER A 308 -22.55 -3.34 22.80
CA SER A 308 -22.84 -3.10 24.22
C SER A 308 -23.67 -1.85 24.44
N THR A 309 -23.40 -0.76 23.70
CA THR A 309 -24.16 0.49 23.79
C THR A 309 -25.62 0.27 23.42
N ARG A 310 -25.89 -0.51 22.36
CA ARG A 310 -27.25 -0.84 21.92
C ARG A 310 -28.01 -1.76 22.87
N ARG A 311 -27.34 -2.55 23.70
CA ARG A 311 -28.01 -3.43 24.68
C ARG A 311 -28.51 -2.66 25.91
N ASN A 312 -28.05 -1.42 26.08
CA ASN A 312 -28.44 -0.52 27.17
C ASN A 312 -29.51 0.51 26.75
N ASP A 313 -29.92 0.52 25.48
CA ASP A 313 -31.10 1.23 24.94
C ASP A 313 -32.27 0.27 24.78
#